data_AF-A0A2N5UGX7-F1
#
_entry.id   AF-A0A2N5UGX7-F1
#
_cell.length_a   1.000
_cell.length_b   1.000
_cell.length_c   1.000
_cell.angle_alpha   90.00
_cell.angle_beta   90.00
_cell.angle_gamma   90.00
#
_symmetry.space_group_name_H-M   'P 1'
#
loop_
_entity.id
_entity.type
_entity.pdbx_description
1 polymer ?
#
loop_
_entity_poly.entity_id
_entity_poly.type
_entity_poly.pdbx_seq_one_letter_code
_entity_poly.pdbx_strand_id
1 'polypeptide(L)'
;MNQDYKVYFITSFTWSQIDPCSHSHKSYYQFPKILTWKDSIPQEHLLTWIRSLSRIIHDDTDGEITSIVTYGFYTLLLKNYGQEPETSIILPILQRWKRDAKSSSWNGRIHLQVWNREMLEPEKGFSKDLLTWPTLNALLIHEPSLDRLRGMISRQEYHLVAGELEVVKQIFSSNPPQPLSGYTRVAALALLFHALHIPEEEVKKEVEATASSILTQPGFYLFSHERSLLDKMFHDHSNNIPEKQVPIAL
;
A
#
# COMPACT_ATOMS: atom_id res chain seq x y z
N MET A 1 -30.75 -2.40 3.01
CA MET A 1 -30.56 -1.93 1.62
C MET A 1 -29.32 -1.05 1.58
N ASN A 2 -28.15 -1.64 1.35
CA ASN A 2 -27.35 -1.45 0.14
C ASN A 2 -26.11 -2.33 0.33
N GLN A 3 -26.05 -3.36 -0.50
CA GLN A 3 -24.88 -4.20 -0.73
C GLN A 3 -23.79 -3.35 -1.40
N ASP A 4 -22.55 -3.85 -1.34
CA ASP A 4 -21.35 -3.40 -2.08
C ASP A 4 -20.25 -2.74 -1.23
N TYR A 5 -19.74 -3.50 -0.26
CA TYR A 5 -18.35 -3.38 0.20
C TYR A 5 -17.64 -4.72 -0.06
N LYS A 6 -17.17 -4.91 -1.29
CA LYS A 6 -16.24 -6.00 -1.64
C LYS A 6 -15.02 -5.39 -2.32
N VAL A 7 -14.22 -4.65 -1.55
CA VAL A 7 -12.82 -4.44 -1.92
C VAL A 7 -12.08 -5.66 -1.41
N TYR A 8 -11.83 -6.59 -2.33
CA TYR A 8 -11.22 -7.86 -2.03
C TYR A 8 -9.78 -7.66 -1.55
N PHE A 9 -9.52 -8.04 -0.30
CA PHE A 9 -8.20 -8.41 0.18
C PHE A 9 -7.72 -9.65 -0.61
N ILE A 10 -7.03 -9.44 -1.73
CA ILE A 10 -6.37 -10.52 -2.47
C ILE A 10 -4.88 -10.28 -2.44
N THR A 11 -4.27 -10.62 -1.31
CA THR A 11 -2.90 -11.16 -1.30
C THR A 11 -2.77 -12.40 -0.41
N SER A 12 -3.84 -12.83 0.29
CA SER A 12 -3.83 -14.00 1.17
C SER A 12 -5.05 -14.93 1.02
N PHE A 13 -5.70 -14.99 -0.15
CA PHE A 13 -6.63 -16.10 -0.40
C PHE A 13 -5.86 -17.40 -0.64
N THR A 14 -6.11 -18.41 0.19
CA THR A 14 -5.84 -19.80 -0.13
C THR A 14 -6.62 -20.17 -1.40
N TRP A 15 -5.87 -20.45 -2.46
CA TRP A 15 -6.24 -20.58 -3.88
C TRP A 15 -7.16 -21.77 -4.25
N SER A 16 -8.11 -22.19 -3.40
CA SER A 16 -8.86 -23.44 -3.61
C SER A 16 -10.30 -23.30 -4.11
N GLN A 17 -10.79 -22.12 -4.50
CA GLN A 17 -12.22 -21.94 -4.83
C GLN A 17 -12.53 -21.05 -6.05
N ILE A 18 -11.79 -21.18 -7.18
CA ILE A 18 -12.16 -20.45 -8.41
C ILE A 18 -12.43 -21.43 -9.56
N ASP A 19 -13.67 -21.37 -10.06
CA ASP A 19 -14.28 -22.25 -11.07
C ASP A 19 -13.70 -22.01 -12.49
N PRO A 20 -13.20 -23.03 -13.21
CA PRO A 20 -12.42 -22.85 -14.46
C PRO A 20 -13.19 -22.42 -15.72
N CYS A 21 -14.50 -22.19 -15.67
CA CYS A 21 -15.37 -22.31 -16.85
C CYS A 21 -15.96 -21.00 -17.43
N SER A 22 -15.33 -19.83 -17.30
CA SER A 22 -15.77 -18.61 -18.04
C SER A 22 -14.70 -18.09 -19.02
N HIS A 23 -15.06 -18.04 -20.31
CA HIS A 23 -14.12 -17.96 -21.44
C HIS A 23 -13.65 -16.54 -21.83
N SER A 24 -13.92 -15.49 -21.05
CA SER A 24 -13.55 -14.09 -21.39
C SER A 24 -12.44 -13.46 -20.54
N HIS A 25 -11.92 -14.13 -19.51
CA HIS A 25 -11.05 -13.52 -18.48
C HIS A 25 -9.63 -14.12 -18.38
N LYS A 26 -9.12 -14.74 -19.44
CA LYS A 26 -7.88 -15.55 -19.40
C LYS A 26 -6.61 -14.79 -18.96
N SER A 27 -6.54 -13.46 -19.09
CA SER A 27 -5.38 -12.65 -18.68
C SER A 27 -5.30 -12.40 -17.16
N TYR A 28 -6.44 -12.27 -16.48
CA TYR A 28 -6.48 -12.00 -15.04
C TYR A 28 -6.04 -13.21 -14.21
N TYR A 29 -6.35 -14.43 -14.67
CA TYR A 29 -5.96 -15.67 -14.00
C TYR A 29 -4.44 -15.96 -14.02
N GLN A 30 -3.67 -15.20 -14.81
CA GLN A 30 -2.21 -15.34 -14.89
C GLN A 30 -1.48 -14.39 -13.92
N PHE A 31 -2.10 -13.27 -13.54
CA PHE A 31 -1.52 -12.27 -12.62
C PHE A 31 -1.09 -12.89 -11.28
N PRO A 32 -1.90 -13.75 -10.63
CA PRO A 32 -1.50 -14.34 -9.37
C PRO A 32 -0.44 -15.43 -9.51
N LYS A 33 -0.46 -16.20 -10.61
CA LYS A 33 0.58 -17.20 -10.89
C LYS A 33 1.97 -16.56 -10.98
N ILE A 34 2.06 -15.35 -11.51
CA ILE A 34 3.30 -14.57 -11.66
C ILE A 34 3.80 -14.04 -10.30
N LEU A 35 2.90 -13.53 -9.44
CA LEU A 35 3.26 -13.12 -8.08
C LEU A 35 3.78 -14.29 -7.24
N THR A 36 3.21 -15.48 -7.43
CA THR A 36 3.61 -16.72 -6.76
C THR A 36 4.80 -17.44 -7.40
N TRP A 37 5.26 -17.03 -8.58
CA TRP A 37 6.27 -17.81 -9.30
C TRP A 37 7.63 -17.70 -8.60
N LYS A 38 8.22 -18.87 -8.33
CA LYS A 38 9.24 -19.05 -7.30
C LYS A 38 10.66 -18.72 -7.78
N ASP A 39 10.90 -18.74 -9.09
CA ASP A 39 12.24 -18.61 -9.66
C ASP A 39 12.15 -17.81 -10.97
N SER A 40 12.68 -16.58 -10.96
CA SER A 40 12.92 -15.64 -12.09
C SER A 40 11.99 -15.73 -13.31
N ILE A 41 11.20 -14.67 -13.55
CA ILE A 41 10.43 -14.53 -14.80
C ILE A 41 11.39 -14.12 -15.92
N PRO A 42 11.47 -14.85 -17.06
CA PRO A 42 12.30 -14.41 -18.17
C PRO A 42 11.81 -13.04 -18.68
N GLN A 43 12.76 -12.14 -18.93
CA GLN A 43 12.51 -10.74 -19.29
C GLN A 43 11.47 -10.57 -20.43
N GLU A 44 11.52 -11.43 -21.44
CA GLU A 44 10.60 -11.40 -22.59
C GLU A 44 9.14 -11.66 -22.20
N HIS A 45 8.91 -12.56 -21.23
CA HIS A 45 7.58 -12.83 -20.70
C HIS A 45 7.06 -11.67 -19.87
N LEU A 46 7.93 -11.07 -19.04
CA LEU A 46 7.58 -9.87 -18.27
C LEU A 46 7.18 -8.72 -19.20
N LEU A 47 7.94 -8.46 -20.26
CA LEU A 47 7.63 -7.42 -21.25
C LEU A 47 6.31 -7.68 -21.99
N THR A 48 6.06 -8.92 -22.41
CA THR A 48 4.81 -9.30 -23.11
C THR A 48 3.59 -9.07 -22.22
N TRP A 49 3.72 -9.40 -20.94
CA TRP A 49 2.67 -9.20 -19.97
C TRP A 49 2.43 -7.73 -19.66
N ILE A 50 3.50 -6.94 -19.47
CA ILE A 50 3.38 -5.50 -19.27
C ILE A 50 2.66 -4.83 -20.45
N ARG A 51 2.98 -5.22 -21.70
CA ARG A 51 2.27 -4.71 -22.88
C ARG A 51 0.78 -5.06 -22.85
N SER A 52 0.45 -6.28 -22.44
CA SER A 52 -0.92 -6.76 -22.35
C SER A 52 -1.71 -6.01 -21.27
N LEU A 53 -1.12 -5.83 -20.09
CA LEU A 53 -1.73 -5.05 -19.00
C LEU A 53 -1.87 -3.57 -19.33
N SER A 54 -0.89 -2.99 -20.03
CA SER A 54 -0.96 -1.58 -20.47
C SER A 54 -2.20 -1.32 -21.33
N ARG A 55 -2.59 -2.29 -22.16
CA ARG A 55 -3.81 -2.20 -22.97
C ARG A 55 -5.07 -2.27 -22.11
N ILE A 56 -5.09 -3.17 -21.13
CA ILE A 56 -6.23 -3.33 -20.22
C ILE A 56 -6.41 -2.07 -19.35
N ILE A 57 -5.31 -1.50 -18.83
CA ILE A 57 -5.33 -0.24 -18.07
C ILE A 57 -5.87 0.91 -18.91
N HIS A 58 -5.57 0.95 -20.20
CA HIS A 58 -6.09 2.00 -21.08
C HIS A 58 -7.62 1.95 -21.20
N ASP A 59 -8.19 0.75 -21.16
CA ASP A 59 -9.63 0.51 -21.27
C ASP A 59 -10.33 0.51 -19.88
N ASP A 60 -9.57 0.69 -18.79
CA ASP A 60 -10.07 0.68 -17.42
C ASP A 60 -10.78 2.00 -17.08
N THR A 61 -12.10 1.94 -16.94
CA THR A 61 -12.93 3.12 -16.72
C THR A 61 -13.14 3.47 -15.25
N ASP A 62 -13.00 2.51 -14.33
CA ASP A 62 -13.24 2.70 -12.89
C ASP A 62 -11.93 2.78 -12.07
N GLY A 63 -10.80 2.39 -12.66
CA GLY A 63 -9.48 2.48 -12.04
C GLY A 63 -9.15 1.30 -11.12
N GLU A 64 -10.03 0.32 -10.96
CA GLU A 64 -9.82 -0.87 -10.13
C GLU A 64 -8.70 -1.75 -10.72
N ILE A 65 -8.75 -1.99 -12.03
CA ILE A 65 -7.74 -2.83 -12.69
C ILE A 65 -6.38 -2.14 -12.66
N THR A 66 -6.35 -0.84 -12.93
CA THR A 66 -5.15 0.00 -12.87
C THR A 66 -4.48 -0.13 -11.52
N SER A 67 -5.27 -0.20 -10.45
CA SER A 67 -4.72 -0.27 -9.11
C SER A 67 -4.24 -1.63 -8.69
N ILE A 68 -5.02 -2.69 -8.95
CA ILE A 68 -4.55 -4.07 -8.78
C ILE A 68 -3.22 -4.26 -9.49
N VAL A 69 -3.15 -3.81 -10.74
CA VAL A 69 -1.95 -3.94 -11.56
C VAL A 69 -0.79 -3.14 -10.97
N THR A 70 -1.02 -1.86 -10.62
CA THR A 70 0.04 -1.00 -10.09
C THR A 70 0.61 -1.52 -8.77
N TYR A 71 -0.25 -1.96 -7.84
CA TYR A 71 0.18 -2.55 -6.58
C TYR A 71 0.87 -3.90 -6.76
N GLY A 72 0.46 -4.71 -7.74
CA GLY A 72 1.18 -5.93 -8.08
C GLY A 72 2.59 -5.65 -8.62
N PHE A 73 2.79 -4.58 -9.40
CA PHE A 73 4.13 -4.16 -9.81
C PHE A 73 4.99 -3.67 -8.65
N TYR A 74 4.44 -2.87 -7.73
CA TYR A 74 5.17 -2.51 -6.51
C TYR A 74 5.53 -3.74 -5.68
N THR A 75 4.63 -4.72 -5.59
CA THR A 75 4.89 -5.99 -4.91
C THR A 75 6.01 -6.78 -5.62
N LEU A 76 6.03 -6.81 -6.95
CA LEU A 76 7.13 -7.40 -7.73
C LEU A 76 8.45 -6.66 -7.51
N LEU A 77 8.44 -5.33 -7.43
CA LEU A 77 9.63 -4.55 -7.10
C LEU A 77 10.16 -4.87 -5.71
N LEU A 78 9.28 -5.04 -4.72
CA LEU A 78 9.67 -5.44 -3.36
C LEU A 78 10.30 -6.83 -3.35
N LYS A 79 9.67 -7.79 -4.05
CA LYS A 79 10.16 -9.17 -4.14
C LYS A 79 11.53 -9.29 -4.81
N ASN A 80 11.80 -8.42 -5.80
CA ASN A 80 13.05 -8.41 -6.57
C ASN A 80 13.96 -7.23 -6.17
N TYR A 81 13.80 -6.68 -4.95
CA TYR A 81 14.61 -5.56 -4.50
C TYR A 81 16.10 -5.96 -4.49
N GLY A 82 16.95 -5.11 -5.07
CA GLY A 82 18.38 -5.39 -5.26
C GLY A 82 18.72 -6.23 -6.50
N GLN A 83 17.73 -6.64 -7.31
CA GLN A 83 17.93 -7.33 -8.60
C GLN A 83 17.69 -6.34 -9.76
N GLU A 84 18.79 -5.87 -10.36
CA GLU A 84 18.82 -4.87 -11.45
C GLU A 84 18.02 -5.25 -12.73
N PRO A 85 18.06 -6.49 -13.26
CA PRO A 85 17.42 -6.80 -14.54
C PRO A 85 15.89 -6.66 -14.51
N GLU A 86 15.25 -7.09 -13.43
CA GLU A 86 13.79 -7.10 -13.30
C GLU A 86 13.24 -5.72 -12.91
N THR A 87 13.94 -5.03 -12.00
CA THR A 87 13.51 -3.72 -11.49
C THR A 87 13.66 -2.60 -12.53
N SER A 88 14.69 -2.67 -13.39
CA SER A 88 14.95 -1.68 -14.44
C SER A 88 13.86 -1.62 -15.52
N ILE A 89 13.08 -2.69 -15.71
CA ILE A 89 11.97 -2.74 -16.67
C ILE A 89 10.68 -2.22 -16.05
N ILE A 90 10.41 -2.57 -14.79
CA ILE A 90 9.15 -2.24 -14.12
C ILE A 90 9.09 -0.75 -13.76
N LEU A 91 10.21 -0.18 -13.29
CA LEU A 91 10.25 1.20 -12.79
C LEU A 91 9.83 2.26 -13.82
N PRO A 92 10.37 2.27 -15.07
CA PRO A 92 9.97 3.27 -16.07
C PRO A 92 8.47 3.19 -16.43
N ILE A 93 7.88 2.01 -16.35
CA ILE A 93 6.48 1.77 -16.70
C ILE A 93 5.57 2.29 -15.60
N LEU A 94 5.88 2.01 -14.35
CA LEU A 94 5.19 2.60 -13.20
C LEU A 94 5.26 4.13 -13.23
N GLN A 95 6.41 4.70 -13.57
CA GLN A 95 6.56 6.16 -13.71
C GLN A 95 5.71 6.72 -14.83
N ARG A 96 5.65 6.04 -15.98
CA ARG A 96 4.81 6.43 -17.11
C ARG A 96 3.33 6.39 -16.71
N TRP A 97 2.86 5.32 -16.11
CA TRP A 97 1.46 5.20 -15.69
C TRP A 97 1.08 6.23 -14.64
N LYS A 98 1.96 6.49 -13.67
CA LYS A 98 1.75 7.57 -12.68
C LYS A 98 1.59 8.93 -13.36
N ARG A 99 2.41 9.23 -14.38
CA ARG A 99 2.30 10.46 -15.16
C ARG A 99 1.02 10.52 -15.99
N ASP A 100 0.68 9.42 -16.67
CA ASP A 100 -0.50 9.36 -17.53
C ASP A 100 -1.80 9.50 -16.70
N ALA A 101 -1.84 8.88 -15.51
CA ALA A 101 -2.92 9.04 -14.54
C ALA A 101 -3.03 10.48 -13.97
N LYS A 102 -1.91 11.21 -13.83
CA LYS A 102 -1.92 12.64 -13.42
C LYS A 102 -2.34 13.59 -14.56
N SER A 103 -2.01 13.25 -15.81
CA SER A 103 -2.22 14.13 -16.98
C SER A 103 -3.60 13.97 -17.62
N SER A 104 -4.14 12.75 -17.63
CA SER A 104 -5.51 12.52 -18.05
C SER A 104 -6.43 13.00 -16.92
N SER A 105 -7.57 13.56 -17.27
CA SER A 105 -8.60 14.08 -16.36
C SER A 105 -9.29 12.96 -15.57
N TRP A 106 -8.51 12.17 -14.82
CA TRP A 106 -8.93 11.36 -13.68
C TRP A 106 -9.62 12.24 -12.60
N ASN A 107 -9.42 13.56 -12.69
CA ASN A 107 -9.95 14.64 -11.86
C ASN A 107 -11.49 14.78 -11.77
N GLY A 108 -12.29 13.93 -12.43
CA GLY A 108 -13.75 14.06 -12.35
C GLY A 108 -14.57 12.78 -12.49
N ARG A 109 -13.95 11.61 -12.66
CA ARG A 109 -14.69 10.35 -12.90
C ARG A 109 -14.21 9.17 -12.06
N ILE A 110 -13.16 9.32 -11.27
CA ILE A 110 -12.51 8.18 -10.66
C ILE A 110 -12.72 8.24 -9.17
N HIS A 111 -13.62 7.39 -8.71
CA HIS A 111 -13.61 6.91 -7.34
C HIS A 111 -12.32 6.12 -7.16
N LEU A 112 -11.19 6.83 -7.01
CA LEU A 112 -9.92 6.19 -6.72
C LEU A 112 -10.14 5.44 -5.41
N GLN A 113 -10.06 4.11 -5.47
CA GLN A 113 -10.03 3.32 -4.25
C GLN A 113 -8.93 3.90 -3.35
N VAL A 114 -9.22 3.93 -2.04
CA VAL A 114 -8.46 4.62 -0.98
C VAL A 114 -6.94 4.57 -1.21
N TRP A 115 -6.43 3.37 -1.46
CA TRP A 115 -5.01 3.07 -1.67
C TRP A 115 -4.37 3.74 -2.90
N ASN A 116 -5.14 3.97 -3.96
CA ASN A 116 -4.62 4.51 -5.23
C ASN A 116 -4.33 5.98 -5.11
N ARG A 117 -5.23 6.66 -4.41
CA ARG A 117 -5.09 8.08 -4.12
C ARG A 117 -3.81 8.32 -3.32
N GLU A 118 -3.47 7.46 -2.36
CA GLU A 118 -2.21 7.60 -1.60
C GLU A 118 -0.96 7.47 -2.46
N MET A 119 -1.02 6.63 -3.49
CA MET A 119 0.10 6.40 -4.40
C MET A 119 0.24 7.49 -5.48
N LEU A 120 -0.90 7.96 -6.00
CA LEU A 120 -0.95 8.95 -7.08
C LEU A 120 -0.82 10.38 -6.56
N GLU A 121 -1.41 10.70 -5.41
CA GLU A 121 -1.42 12.03 -4.82
C GLU A 121 -0.83 12.07 -3.39
N PRO A 122 0.36 11.48 -3.15
CA PRO A 122 0.95 11.41 -1.82
C PRO A 122 1.23 12.80 -1.22
N GLU A 123 1.43 13.82 -2.06
CA GLU A 123 1.62 15.21 -1.66
C GLU A 123 0.41 15.80 -0.90
N LYS A 124 -0.78 15.21 -1.06
CA LYS A 124 -2.00 15.62 -0.36
C LYS A 124 -2.10 15.03 1.06
N GLY A 125 -1.17 14.15 1.47
CA GLY A 125 -1.26 13.39 2.73
C GLY A 125 -2.32 12.30 2.67
N PHE A 126 -2.63 11.62 3.77
CA PHE A 126 -3.63 10.55 3.80
C PHE A 126 -5.05 11.03 3.45
N SER A 127 -5.85 10.13 2.85
CA SER A 127 -7.26 10.37 2.54
C SER A 127 -8.09 10.36 3.81
N LYS A 128 -9.29 10.95 3.76
CA LYS A 128 -10.23 10.89 4.88
C LYS A 128 -10.50 9.45 5.34
N ASP A 129 -10.51 8.51 4.41
CA ASP A 129 -10.71 7.09 4.72
C ASP A 129 -9.56 6.49 5.52
N LEU A 130 -8.30 6.84 5.22
CA LEU A 130 -7.16 6.38 6.02
C LEU A 130 -6.89 7.23 7.26
N LEU A 131 -7.40 8.46 7.31
CA LEU A 131 -7.29 9.33 8.48
C LEU A 131 -8.29 8.92 9.58
N THR A 132 -9.37 8.23 9.24
CA THR A 132 -10.41 7.84 10.19
C THR A 132 -10.21 6.42 10.69
N TRP A 133 -10.07 6.28 12.01
CA TRP A 133 -9.81 4.98 12.63
C TRP A 133 -10.83 3.89 12.27
N PRO A 134 -12.17 4.14 12.28
CA PRO A 134 -13.14 3.10 11.93
C PRO A 134 -12.93 2.53 10.52
N THR A 135 -12.64 3.40 9.55
CA THR A 135 -12.45 3.02 8.16
C THR A 135 -11.12 2.29 7.97
N LEU A 136 -10.03 2.81 8.52
CA LEU A 136 -8.73 2.12 8.47
C LEU A 136 -8.81 0.76 9.17
N ASN A 137 -9.41 0.68 10.36
CA ASN A 137 -9.53 -0.57 11.09
C ASN A 137 -10.33 -1.62 10.32
N ALA A 138 -11.43 -1.21 9.67
CA ALA A 138 -12.23 -2.10 8.82
C ALA A 138 -11.44 -2.60 7.60
N LEU A 139 -10.63 -1.72 6.98
CA LEU A 139 -9.70 -2.13 5.94
C LEU A 139 -8.71 -3.16 6.51
N LEU A 140 -8.10 -2.94 7.67
CA LEU A 140 -7.01 -3.79 8.15
C LEU A 140 -7.41 -5.16 8.73
N ILE A 141 -8.70 -5.53 8.77
CA ILE A 141 -9.18 -6.79 9.37
C ILE A 141 -8.48 -8.03 8.78
N HIS A 142 -8.06 -7.97 7.52
CA HIS A 142 -7.46 -9.09 6.80
C HIS A 142 -5.95 -8.93 6.53
N GLU A 143 -5.28 -7.99 7.20
CA GLU A 143 -3.82 -7.79 7.10
C GLU A 143 -3.11 -8.39 8.33
N PRO A 144 -2.68 -9.67 8.27
CA PRO A 144 -2.13 -10.37 9.43
C PRO A 144 -0.83 -9.74 9.94
N SER A 145 -0.04 -9.10 9.06
CA SER A 145 1.24 -8.50 9.42
C SER A 145 1.08 -7.30 10.36
N LEU A 146 -0.11 -6.71 10.40
CA LEU A 146 -0.41 -5.52 11.19
C LEU A 146 -1.49 -5.78 12.26
N ASP A 147 -2.00 -7.02 12.37
CA ASP A 147 -3.15 -7.34 13.20
C ASP A 147 -2.91 -7.06 14.69
N ARG A 148 -1.72 -7.38 15.19
CA ARG A 148 -1.36 -7.17 16.60
C ARG A 148 -1.34 -5.67 16.94
N LEU A 149 -0.63 -4.87 16.16
CA LEU A 149 -0.56 -3.41 16.32
C LEU A 149 -1.95 -2.77 16.20
N ARG A 150 -2.72 -3.15 15.17
CA ARG A 150 -4.12 -2.73 14.99
C ARG A 150 -4.99 -3.08 16.19
N GLY A 151 -4.83 -4.29 16.71
CA GLY A 151 -5.57 -4.80 17.86
C GLY A 151 -5.28 -4.02 19.14
N MET A 152 -4.02 -3.69 19.40
CA MET A 152 -3.62 -2.87 20.56
C MET A 152 -4.25 -1.47 20.49
N ILE A 153 -4.19 -0.81 19.33
CA ILE A 153 -4.82 0.50 19.14
C ILE A 153 -6.36 0.40 19.31
N SER A 154 -6.98 -0.64 18.75
CA SER A 154 -8.43 -0.87 18.85
C SER A 154 -8.91 -1.07 20.29
N ARG A 155 -8.12 -1.79 21.10
CA ARG A 155 -8.43 -2.10 22.50
C ARG A 155 -7.94 -1.02 23.47
N GLN A 156 -7.35 0.06 22.97
CA GLN A 156 -6.75 1.13 23.77
C GLN A 156 -5.64 0.64 24.71
N GLU A 157 -4.91 -0.41 24.30
CA GLU A 157 -3.74 -0.94 25.00
C GLU A 157 -2.49 -0.11 24.67
N TYR A 158 -2.59 1.21 24.81
CA TYR A 158 -1.62 2.18 24.27
C TYR A 158 -0.19 1.99 24.80
N HIS A 159 -0.05 1.69 26.10
CA HIS A 159 1.24 1.36 26.72
C HIS A 159 2.01 0.21 26.04
N LEU A 160 1.36 -0.66 25.26
CA LEU A 160 2.00 -1.74 24.51
C LEU A 160 2.37 -1.35 23.07
N VAL A 161 1.79 -0.26 22.54
CA VAL A 161 1.94 0.13 21.13
C VAL A 161 3.38 0.44 20.80
N ALA A 162 4.11 1.14 21.67
CA ALA A 162 5.52 1.49 21.45
C ALA A 162 6.38 0.23 21.18
N GLY A 163 6.18 -0.84 21.95
CA GLY A 163 6.90 -2.10 21.78
C GLY A 163 6.56 -2.86 20.50
N GLU A 164 5.46 -2.52 19.83
CA GLU A 164 5.01 -3.20 18.61
C GLU A 164 5.40 -2.43 17.33
N LEU A 165 5.92 -1.20 17.43
CA LEU A 165 6.32 -0.40 16.26
C LEU A 165 7.50 -0.98 15.47
N GLU A 166 8.24 -1.93 16.04
CA GLU A 166 9.28 -2.67 15.32
C GLU A 166 8.73 -3.42 14.10
N VAL A 167 7.45 -3.85 14.12
CA VAL A 167 6.81 -4.49 12.95
C VAL A 167 6.77 -3.55 11.73
N VAL A 168 6.58 -2.24 11.97
CA VAL A 168 6.58 -1.22 10.91
C VAL A 168 7.98 -1.11 10.33
N LYS A 169 9.02 -1.08 11.16
CA LYS A 169 10.42 -1.07 10.69
C LYS A 169 10.74 -2.30 9.83
N GLN A 170 10.31 -3.49 10.25
CA GLN A 170 10.52 -4.73 9.49
C GLN A 170 9.87 -4.67 8.09
N ILE A 171 8.63 -4.15 8.01
CA ILE A 171 7.91 -3.95 6.73
C ILE A 171 8.68 -3.02 5.77
N PHE A 172 9.40 -2.03 6.30
CA PHE A 172 10.18 -1.07 5.52
C PHE A 172 11.66 -1.44 5.33
N SER A 173 12.12 -2.53 5.93
CA SER A 173 13.51 -2.96 5.79
C SER A 173 13.86 -3.28 4.34
N SER A 174 15.15 -3.22 4.01
CA SER A 174 15.68 -3.60 2.71
C SER A 174 15.50 -5.09 2.39
N ASN A 175 15.20 -5.92 3.39
CA ASN A 175 14.84 -7.32 3.21
C ASN A 175 13.56 -7.63 3.99
N PRO A 176 12.40 -7.15 3.49
CA PRO A 176 11.15 -7.24 4.22
C PRO A 176 10.66 -8.69 4.36
N PRO A 177 9.90 -9.00 5.43
CA PRO A 177 9.28 -10.31 5.58
C PRO A 177 8.39 -10.63 4.38
N GLN A 178 8.34 -11.89 3.95
CA GLN A 178 7.52 -12.32 2.82
C GLN A 178 6.40 -13.26 3.29
N PRO A 179 5.19 -13.17 2.73
CA PRO A 179 4.78 -12.27 1.64
C PRO A 179 4.47 -10.85 2.14
N LEU A 180 4.97 -9.83 1.43
CA LEU A 180 4.62 -8.41 1.69
C LEU A 180 4.11 -7.74 0.42
N SER A 181 3.01 -7.00 0.54
CA SER A 181 2.43 -6.25 -0.57
C SER A 181 2.71 -4.75 -0.45
N GLY A 182 2.61 -4.04 -1.56
CA GLY A 182 2.63 -2.57 -1.54
C GLY A 182 1.50 -1.97 -0.69
N TYR A 183 0.33 -2.62 -0.63
CA TYR A 183 -0.80 -2.19 0.20
C TYR A 183 -0.44 -2.24 1.68
N THR A 184 0.18 -3.33 2.14
CA THR A 184 0.60 -3.52 3.52
C THR A 184 1.54 -2.40 3.98
N ARG A 185 2.41 -1.91 3.09
CA ARG A 185 3.32 -0.79 3.39
C ARG A 185 2.57 0.54 3.56
N VAL A 186 1.67 0.89 2.63
CA VAL A 186 0.85 2.10 2.77
C VAL A 186 -0.02 2.03 4.04
N ALA A 187 -0.58 0.86 4.33
CA ALA A 187 -1.34 0.60 5.54
C ALA A 187 -0.51 0.75 6.82
N ALA A 188 0.74 0.29 6.82
CA ALA A 188 1.66 0.48 7.93
C ALA A 188 1.96 1.96 8.20
N LEU A 189 2.10 2.78 7.15
CA LEU A 189 2.24 4.24 7.31
C LEU A 189 0.96 4.88 7.88
N ALA A 190 -0.22 4.43 7.44
CA ALA A 190 -1.49 4.90 8.00
C ALA A 190 -1.64 4.50 9.48
N LEU A 191 -1.25 3.28 9.87
CA LEU A 191 -1.21 2.90 11.29
C LEU A 191 -0.24 3.77 12.10
N LEU A 192 0.93 4.09 11.53
CA LEU A 192 1.90 4.97 12.15
C LEU A 192 1.32 6.37 12.38
N PHE A 193 0.50 6.88 11.44
CA PHE A 193 -0.29 8.10 11.63
C PHE A 193 -1.21 8.01 12.84
N HIS A 194 -1.97 6.94 12.99
CA HIS A 194 -2.86 6.79 14.14
C HIS A 194 -2.09 6.65 15.46
N ALA A 195 -0.97 5.93 15.46
CA ALA A 195 -0.12 5.77 16.62
C ALA A 195 0.47 7.11 17.09
N LEU A 196 0.81 8.02 16.17
CA LEU A 196 1.31 9.37 16.49
C LEU A 196 0.32 10.21 17.30
N HIS A 197 -0.97 9.89 17.21
CA HIS A 197 -2.04 10.65 17.88
C HIS A 197 -2.54 9.98 19.17
N ILE A 198 -1.89 8.91 19.62
CA ILE A 198 -2.14 8.31 20.93
C ILE A 198 -1.70 9.29 22.03
N PRO A 199 -2.50 9.50 23.10
CA PRO A 199 -2.21 10.47 24.16
C PRO A 199 -1.12 10.00 25.15
N GLU A 200 -0.16 9.17 24.70
CA GLU A 200 0.97 8.69 25.50
C GLU A 200 2.28 9.17 24.86
N GLU A 201 3.07 9.94 25.61
CA GLU A 201 4.31 10.55 25.12
C GLU A 201 5.37 9.52 24.74
N GLU A 202 5.40 8.36 25.39
CA GLU A 202 6.32 7.27 25.03
C GLU A 202 6.01 6.72 23.64
N VAL A 203 4.72 6.55 23.32
CA VAL A 203 4.29 6.09 21.99
C VAL A 203 4.66 7.11 20.92
N LYS A 204 4.41 8.41 21.14
CA LYS A 204 4.76 9.47 20.19
C LYS A 204 6.26 9.49 19.87
N LYS A 205 7.10 9.44 20.91
CA LYS A 205 8.56 9.40 20.75
C LYS A 205 9.01 8.19 19.93
N GLU A 206 8.43 7.02 20.18
CA GLU A 206 8.78 5.81 19.44
C GLU A 206 8.29 5.86 17.98
N VAL A 207 7.14 6.48 17.72
CA VAL A 207 6.64 6.73 16.36
C VAL A 207 7.60 7.66 15.59
N GLU A 208 8.00 8.77 16.20
CA GLU A 208 8.98 9.70 15.62
C GLU A 208 10.33 9.03 15.35
N ALA A 209 10.81 8.22 16.30
CA ALA A 209 12.06 7.46 16.17
C ALA A 209 11.97 6.41 15.05
N THR A 210 10.84 5.69 14.97
CA THR A 210 10.54 4.71 13.92
C THR A 210 10.55 5.35 12.55
N ALA A 211 9.81 6.45 12.36
CA ALA A 211 9.76 7.16 11.10
C ALA A 211 11.11 7.74 10.69
N SER A 212 11.82 8.37 11.62
CA SER A 212 13.16 8.91 11.39
C SER A 212 14.12 7.81 10.95
N SER A 213 14.05 6.63 11.58
CA SER A 213 14.85 5.47 11.20
C SER A 213 14.56 5.04 9.76
N ILE A 214 13.27 4.87 9.41
CA ILE A 214 12.84 4.47 8.07
C ILE A 214 13.27 5.48 7.00
N LEU A 215 13.28 6.78 7.31
CA LEU A 215 13.64 7.84 6.35
C LEU A 215 15.15 7.98 6.12
N THR A 216 15.96 7.75 7.16
CA THR A 216 17.37 8.20 7.20
C THR A 216 18.39 7.08 7.36
N GLN A 217 18.04 5.95 7.98
CA GLN A 217 19.01 4.90 8.27
C GLN A 217 19.28 4.01 7.04
N PRO A 218 20.53 3.59 6.84
CA PRO A 218 20.84 2.53 5.87
C PRO A 218 20.18 1.22 6.31
N GLY A 219 19.58 0.49 5.38
CA GLY A 219 18.87 -0.77 5.66
C GLY A 219 17.35 -0.67 5.61
N PHE A 220 16.81 0.52 5.32
CA PHE A 220 15.41 0.72 4.97
C PHE A 220 15.27 1.14 3.51
N TYR A 221 14.14 0.78 2.91
CA TYR A 221 13.79 1.17 1.55
C TYR A 221 12.36 1.72 1.53
N LEU A 222 12.15 2.78 0.76
CA LEU A 222 10.86 3.42 0.52
C LEU A 222 10.70 3.67 -0.97
N PHE A 223 9.51 3.42 -1.50
CA PHE A 223 9.11 3.99 -2.78
C PHE A 223 8.91 5.51 -2.63
N SER A 224 8.99 6.22 -3.76
CA SER A 224 8.87 7.68 -3.76
C SER A 224 7.55 8.18 -3.16
N HIS A 225 6.44 7.49 -3.41
CA HIS A 225 5.13 7.86 -2.86
C HIS A 225 5.04 7.61 -1.35
N GLU A 226 5.62 6.51 -0.85
CA GLU A 226 5.66 6.19 0.58
C GLU A 226 6.48 7.23 1.36
N ARG A 227 7.63 7.62 0.82
CA ARG A 227 8.45 8.71 1.38
C ARG A 227 7.65 10.01 1.44
N SER A 228 6.99 10.39 0.35
CA SER A 228 6.17 11.60 0.31
C SER A 228 5.00 11.57 1.31
N LEU A 229 4.33 10.44 1.51
CA LEU A 229 3.29 10.29 2.53
C LEU A 229 3.85 10.45 3.94
N LEU A 230 4.97 9.79 4.23
CA LEU A 230 5.63 9.83 5.53
C LEU A 230 6.11 11.25 5.87
N ASP A 231 6.79 11.92 4.94
CA ASP A 231 7.22 13.32 5.09
C ASP A 231 6.03 14.25 5.32
N LYS A 232 4.94 14.06 4.54
CA LYS A 232 3.73 14.89 4.64
C LYS A 232 3.03 14.74 5.98
N MET A 233 2.93 13.50 6.48
CA MET A 233 2.36 13.20 7.79
C MET A 233 3.06 13.98 8.91
N PHE A 234 4.39 13.92 8.98
CA PHE A 234 5.14 14.62 10.03
C PHE A 234 5.13 16.13 9.86
N HIS A 235 5.21 16.62 8.62
CA HIS A 235 5.11 18.06 8.37
C HIS A 235 3.76 18.62 8.82
N ASP A 236 2.66 17.91 8.56
CA ASP A 236 1.33 18.36 8.99
C ASP A 236 1.15 18.26 10.52
N HIS A 237 1.74 17.25 11.16
CA HIS A 237 1.76 17.10 12.62
C HIS A 237 2.52 18.25 13.31
N SER A 238 3.76 18.51 12.90
CA SER A 238 4.59 19.56 13.51
C SER A 238 4.02 20.97 13.36
N ASN A 239 3.22 21.21 12.32
CA ASN A 239 2.59 22.51 12.06
C ASN A 239 1.19 22.65 12.69
N ASN A 240 0.71 21.67 13.47
CA ASN A 240 -0.60 21.68 14.12
C ASN A 240 -1.74 22.05 13.15
N ILE A 241 -1.76 21.51 11.93
CA ILE A 241 -2.79 21.83 10.93
C ILE A 241 -4.07 21.04 11.29
N PRO A 242 -5.07 21.64 11.98
CA PRO A 242 -6.10 20.87 12.69
C PRO A 242 -7.14 20.25 11.74
N GLU A 243 -7.37 20.90 10.59
CA GLU A 243 -8.40 20.50 9.61
C GLU A 243 -8.10 19.16 8.90
N LYS A 244 -6.92 18.56 9.14
CA LYS A 244 -6.46 17.33 8.46
C LYS A 244 -6.20 16.16 9.39
N GLN A 245 -6.39 16.32 10.70
CA GLN A 245 -6.05 15.30 11.69
C GLN A 245 -7.32 14.95 12.47
N VAL A 246 -8.00 13.87 12.08
CA VAL A 246 -9.13 13.31 12.85
C VAL A 246 -8.78 11.87 13.22
N PRO A 247 -7.84 11.67 14.16
CA PRO A 247 -7.04 10.47 14.20
C PRO A 247 -7.77 9.36 14.96
N ILE A 248 -8.41 9.69 16.08
CA ILE A 248 -9.11 8.72 16.92
C ILE A 248 -10.23 9.51 17.59
N ALA A 249 -11.49 9.22 17.27
CA ALA A 249 -12.58 9.65 18.12
C ALA A 249 -12.49 8.77 19.37
N LEU A 250 -12.03 9.36 20.48
CA LEU A 250 -12.14 8.77 21.82
C LEU A 250 -13.62 8.64 22.21
#